data_AF-A0A1M6JST6-F1
#
_entry.id   AF-A0A1M6JST6-F1
#
_cell.length_a   1.000
_cell.length_b   1.000
_cell.length_c   1.000
_cell.angle_alpha   90.00
_cell.angle_beta   90.00
_cell.angle_gamma   90.00
#
_symmetry.space_group_name_H-M   'P 1'
#
loop_
_entity.id
_entity.type
_entity.pdbx_description
1 polymer ?
#
loop_
_entity_poly.entity_id
_entity_poly.type
_entity_poly.pdbx_seq_one_letter_code
_entity_poly.pdbx_strand_id
1 'polypeptide(L)' 'MHDYQGILNEIHTTLGKVENKGEVANYIPELAKVDKNNLGIHLQLITGESYSAGDAFEKFSIQSISKVL' A
#
# COMPACT_ATOMS: atom_id res chain seq x y z
N MET A 1 19.27 -12.00 10.62
CA MET A 1 17.98 -11.84 9.93
C MET A 1 17.57 -10.39 10.13
N HIS A 2 17.19 -9.66 9.08
CA HIS A 2 16.76 -8.26 9.23
C HIS A 2 15.37 -8.22 9.86
N ASP A 3 15.10 -7.23 10.71
CA ASP A 3 13.78 -6.99 11.27
C ASP A 3 12.88 -6.29 10.23
N TYR A 4 12.44 -7.06 9.23
CA TYR A 4 11.58 -6.52 8.17
C TYR A 4 10.25 -6.00 8.71
N GLN A 5 9.66 -6.68 9.70
CA GLN A 5 8.40 -6.23 10.28
C GLN A 5 8.55 -4.88 10.99
N GLY A 6 9.61 -4.71 11.79
CA GLY A 6 9.92 -3.44 12.44
C GLY A 6 10.10 -2.30 11.43
N ILE A 7 10.86 -2.54 10.36
CA ILE A 7 11.08 -1.56 9.29
C ILE A 7 9.77 -1.17 8.61
N LEU A 8 8.92 -2.14 8.23
CA LEU A 8 7.64 -1.84 7.57
C LEU A 8 6.70 -1.05 8.49
N ASN A 9 6.65 -1.40 9.78
CA ASN A 9 5.87 -0.68 10.77
C ASN A 9 6.34 0.76 10.95
N GLU A 10 7.66 0.99 10.97
CA GLU A 10 8.26 2.32 11.07
C GLU A 10 7.93 3.17 9.85
N ILE A 11 8.06 2.62 8.64
CA ILE A 11 7.71 3.30 7.39
C ILE A 11 6.22 3.68 7.41
N HIS A 12 5.33 2.73 7.68
CA HIS A 12 3.89 2.96 7.73
C HIS A 12 3.52 4.05 8.75
N THR A 13 4.08 3.97 9.97
CA THR A 13 3.84 4.95 11.04
C THR A 13 4.36 6.33 10.68
N THR A 14 5.52 6.40 10.03
CA THR A 14 6.14 7.67 9.63
C THR A 14 5.34 8.33 8.51
N LEU A 15 4.96 7.57 7.48
CA LEU A 15 4.17 8.07 6.36
C LEU A 15 2.74 8.46 6.79
N GLY A 16 2.12 7.74 7.73
CA GLY A 16 0.80 8.09 8.27
C GLY A 16 0.76 9.45 9.00
N LYS A 17 1.91 10.02 9.36
CA LYS A 17 2.03 11.37 9.94
C LYS A 17 2.31 12.46 8.90
N VAL A 18 2.66 12.07 7.68
CA VAL A 18 2.91 12.99 6.58
C VAL A 18 1.57 13.42 6.00
N GLU A 19 1.39 14.72 5.81
CA GLU A 19 0.20 15.25 5.14
C GLU A 19 0.11 14.70 3.70
N ASN A 20 -0.98 13.99 3.39
CA ASN A 20 -1.26 13.56 2.04
C ASN A 20 -1.77 14.74 1.19
N LYS A 21 -0.94 15.16 0.23
CA LYS A 21 -1.23 16.25 -0.72
C LYS A 21 -1.79 15.77 -2.06
N GLY A 22 -1.99 14.47 -2.20
CA GLY A 22 -2.53 13.84 -3.41
C GLY A 22 -4.06 13.84 -3.43
N GLU A 23 -4.60 13.67 -4.64
CA GLU A 23 -6.05 13.56 -4.86
C GLU A 23 -6.39 12.17 -5.39
N VAL A 24 -7.52 11.62 -4.93
CA VAL A 24 -8.02 10.33 -5.42
C VAL A 24 -8.53 10.49 -6.85
N ALA A 25 -8.12 9.57 -7.73
CA ALA A 25 -8.60 9.54 -9.10
C ALA A 25 -10.13 9.40 -9.14
N ASN A 26 -10.81 10.30 -9.86
CA ASN A 26 -12.27 10.37 -9.87
C ASN A 26 -12.88 10.34 -11.28
N TYR A 27 -12.07 10.13 -12.32
CA TYR A 27 -12.55 10.03 -13.71
C TYR A 27 -13.34 8.73 -13.98
N ILE A 28 -13.24 7.74 -13.09
CA ILE A 28 -14.09 6.54 -13.03
C ILE A 28 -14.83 6.56 -11.69
N PRO A 29 -16.17 6.42 -11.65
CA PRO A 29 -16.95 6.48 -10.41
C PRO A 29 -16.50 5.49 -9.33
N GLU A 30 -16.03 4.31 -9.70
CA GLU A 30 -15.53 3.30 -8.78
C GLU A 30 -14.24 3.73 -8.07
N LEU A 31 -13.37 4.49 -8.75
CA LEU A 31 -12.12 4.97 -8.15
C LEU A 31 -12.37 6.07 -7.12
N ALA A 32 -13.39 6.89 -7.33
CA ALA A 32 -13.77 7.95 -6.39
C ALA A 32 -14.25 7.42 -5.03
N LYS A 33 -14.53 6.11 -4.91
CA LYS A 33 -14.99 5.47 -3.67
C LYS A 33 -13.84 5.02 -2.76
N VAL A 34 -12.60 5.08 -3.23
CA VAL A 34 -11.41 4.64 -2.47
C VAL A 34 -11.09 5.66 -1.38
N ASP A 35 -10.81 5.20 -0.16
CA ASP A 35 -10.37 6.07 0.93
C ASP A 35 -8.96 6.60 0.65
N LYS A 36 -8.82 7.94 0.68
CA LYS A 36 -7.55 8.65 0.48
C LYS A 36 -6.49 8.37 1.55
N ASN A 37 -6.92 7.82 2.69
CA ASN A 37 -6.05 7.49 3.82
C ASN A 37 -5.55 6.05 3.79
N ASN A 38 -6.02 5.22 2.85
CA ASN A 38 -5.56 3.84 2.72
C ASN A 38 -4.06 3.82 2.40
N LEU A 39 -3.30 3.07 3.20
CA LEU A 39 -1.85 2.90 3.03
C LEU A 39 -1.47 1.46 3.41
N GLY A 40 -1.15 0.65 2.40
CA GLY A 40 -0.75 -0.75 2.58
C GLY A 40 0.66 -1.02 2.04
N ILE A 41 1.44 -1.83 2.76
CA ILE A 41 2.76 -2.29 2.32
C ILE A 41 2.83 -3.80 2.52
N HIS A 42 3.28 -4.54 1.51
CA HIS A 42 3.49 -5.98 1.57
C HIS A 42 4.87 -6.35 1.00
N LEU A 43 5.61 -7.18 1.73
CA LEU A 43 6.91 -7.74 1.33
C LEU A 43 6.80 -9.27 1.31
N GLN A 44 7.08 -9.86 0.15
CA GLN A 44 7.19 -11.30 -0.02
C GLN A 44 8.64 -11.66 -0.35
N LEU A 45 9.28 -12.45 0.50
CA LEU A 45 10.62 -12.97 0.25
C LEU A 45 10.56 -14.20 -0.66
N ILE A 46 11.64 -14.42 -1.43
CA ILE A 46 11.83 -15.63 -2.24
C ILE A 46 11.90 -16.90 -1.39
N THR A 47 12.21 -16.77 -0.09
CA THR A 47 12.22 -17.86 0.89
C THR A 47 10.82 -18.27 1.35
N GLY A 48 9.77 -17.54 0.95
CA GLY A 48 8.38 -17.82 1.29
C GLY A 48 7.85 -17.00 2.47
N GLU A 49 8.72 -16.36 3.26
CA GLU A 49 8.31 -15.48 4.36
C GLU A 49 7.67 -14.20 3.83
N SER A 50 6.65 -13.71 4.53
CA SER A 50 5.96 -12.46 4.20
C SER A 50 5.82 -11.54 5.40
N TYR A 51 5.84 -10.25 5.11
CA TYR A 51 5.71 -9.18 6.09
C TYR A 51 4.76 -8.12 5.54
N SER A 52 3.96 -7.50 6.39
CA SER A 52 2.99 -6.51 5.95
C SER A 52 2.71 -5.44 7.00
N ALA A 53 2.27 -4.27 6.56
CA ALA A 53 1.84 -3.18 7.42
C ALA A 53 0.67 -2.41 6.78
N GLY A 54 -0.22 -1.87 7.62
CA GLY A 54 -1.38 -1.09 7.16
C GLY A 54 -2.40 -1.92 6.37
N ASP A 55 -3.00 -1.30 5.36
CA ASP A 55 -4.10 -1.86 4.56
C ASP A 55 -3.63 -2.84 3.46
N ALA A 56 -2.58 -3.62 3.74
CA ALA A 56 -1.89 -4.46 2.77
C ALA A 56 -2.76 -5.57 2.12
N PHE A 57 -3.92 -5.85 2.70
CA PHE A 57 -4.86 -6.87 2.21
C PHE A 57 -6.12 -6.28 1.57
N GLU A 58 -6.25 -4.94 1.57
CA GLU A 58 -7.35 -4.26 0.91
C GLU A 58 -7.21 -4.38 -0.61
N LYS A 59 -8.30 -4.77 -1.27
CA LYS A 59 -8.27 -5.00 -2.72
C LYS A 59 -8.49 -3.69 -3.47
N PHE A 60 -7.66 -3.45 -4.48
CA PHE A 60 -7.81 -2.31 -5.38
C PHE A 60 -7.57 -2.72 -6.84
N SER A 61 -8.01 -1.87 -7.78
CA SER A 61 -7.77 -2.11 -9.20
C SER A 61 -6.28 -1.97 -9.54
N ILE A 62 -5.70 -2.96 -10.23
CA ILE A 62 -4.29 -2.97 -10.60
C ILE A 62 -3.92 -1.91 -11.67
N GLN A 63 -4.91 -1.37 -12.39
CA GLN A 63 -4.71 -0.29 -13.38
C GLN A 63 -3.50 -0.55 -14.31
N SER A 64 -2.67 0.46 -14.58
CA SER A 64 -1.52 0.34 -15.48
C SER A 64 -0.44 -0.66 -15.04
N ILE A 65 -0.47 -1.17 -13.80
CA ILE A 65 0.43 -2.25 -13.34
C ILE A 65 0.24 -3.50 -14.22
N SER A 66 -0.97 -3.70 -14.77
CA SER A 66 -1.28 -4.82 -15.65
C SER A 66 -0.45 -4.87 -16.94
N LYS A 67 0.23 -3.78 -17.32
CA LYS A 67 0.97 -3.67 -18.58
C LYS A 67 2.28 -4.46 -18.61
N VAL A 68 2.80 -4.86 -17.44
CA VAL A 68 4.05 -5.63 -17.30
C VAL A 68 3.80 -7.14 -17.31
N LEU A 69 2.54 -7.56 -17.11
CA LEU A 69 2.13 -8.97 -17.06
C LEU A 69 2.28 -9.68 -18.41
#